data_AF-A0A7V5DMJ1-F1
#
_entry.id   AF-A0A7V5DMJ1-F1
#
_cell.length_a   1.000
_cell.length_b   1.000
_cell.length_c   1.000
_cell.angle_alpha   90.00
_cell.angle_beta   90.00
_cell.angle_gamma   90.00
#
_symmetry.space_group_name_H-M   'P 1'
#
loop_
_entity.id
_entity.type
_entity.pdbx_description
1 polymer ?
#
loop_
_entity_poly.entity_id
_entity_poly.type
_entity_poly.pdbx_seq_one_letter_code
_entity_poly.pdbx_strand_id
1 'polypeptide(L)' 'GTPGQFSMERLMKCGLGVCGSCDRGGLLVCRDGPVFSAEQVLGA' A
#
# COMPACT_ATOMS: atom_id res chain seq x y z
N GLY A 1 -4.68 18.36 7.04
CA GLY A 1 -5.38 17.06 6.87
C GLY A 1 -5.48 16.37 8.21
N THR A 2 -6.46 15.50 8.39
CA THR A 2 -6.58 14.67 9.60
C THR A 2 -5.50 13.58 9.56
N PRO A 3 -4.63 13.46 10.59
CA PRO A 3 -3.66 12.37 10.64
C PRO A 3 -4.39 11.04 10.79
N GLY A 4 -3.90 10.00 10.11
CA GLY A 4 -4.52 8.69 10.13
C GLY A 4 -3.64 7.62 9.48
N GLN A 5 -3.85 6.37 9.91
CA GLN A 5 -3.22 5.19 9.34
C GLN A 5 -4.30 4.33 8.68
N PHE A 6 -4.04 3.84 7.48
CA PHE A 6 -4.97 3.07 6.66
C PHE A 6 -4.39 1.71 6.35
N SER A 7 -5.12 0.65 6.69
CA SER A 7 -4.81 -0.71 6.26
C SER A 7 -5.36 -0.94 4.86
N MET A 8 -4.52 -1.19 3.88
CA MET A 8 -4.88 -1.40 2.48
C MET A 8 -4.78 -2.88 2.12
N GLU A 9 -5.80 -3.37 1.41
CA GLU A 9 -5.82 -4.71 0.84
C GLU A 9 -5.71 -4.64 -0.69
N ARG A 10 -4.95 -5.57 -1.27
CA ARG A 10 -4.79 -5.71 -2.72
C ARG A 10 -4.52 -7.19 -3.04
N LEU A 11 -4.66 -7.57 -4.32
CA LEU A 11 -4.39 -8.94 -4.74
C LEU A 11 -2.92 -9.31 -4.47
N MET A 12 -2.69 -10.10 -3.44
CA MET A 12 -1.39 -10.66 -3.12
C MET A 12 -1.20 -11.98 -3.88
N LYS A 13 -0.42 -11.93 -4.97
CA LYS A 13 -0.03 -13.14 -5.71
C LYS A 13 1.23 -13.79 -5.12
N CYS A 14 2.32 -13.03 -4.99
CA CYS A 14 3.62 -13.58 -4.55
C CYS A 14 4.00 -13.28 -3.09
N GLY A 15 3.47 -12.21 -2.48
CA GLY A 15 3.87 -11.79 -1.13
C GLY A 15 5.32 -11.29 -0.94
N LEU A 16 6.15 -11.27 -2.00
CA LEU A 16 7.59 -10.95 -1.93
C LEU A 16 8.00 -9.69 -2.73
N GLY A 17 7.03 -8.97 -3.28
CA GLY A 17 7.27 -7.76 -4.08
C GLY A 17 7.79 -7.99 -5.51
N VAL A 18 7.93 -9.24 -5.96
CA VAL A 18 8.50 -9.56 -7.29
C VAL A 18 7.48 -9.49 -8.44
N CYS A 19 6.21 -9.74 -8.17
CA CYS A 19 5.18 -9.81 -9.22
C CYS A 19 4.40 -8.50 -9.46
N GLY A 20 4.48 -7.54 -8.54
CA GLY A 20 3.75 -6.28 -8.63
C GLY A 20 2.21 -6.37 -8.50
N SER A 21 1.62 -7.55 -8.30
CA SER A 21 0.14 -7.69 -8.28
C SER A 21 -0.56 -6.89 -7.17
N CYS A 22 0.17 -6.59 -6.09
CA CYS A 22 -0.32 -5.78 -4.99
C CYS A 22 0.09 -4.29 -5.10
N ASP A 23 0.44 -3.81 -6.29
CA ASP A 23 0.76 -2.39 -6.52
C ASP A 23 -0.46 -1.49 -6.36
N ARG A 24 -0.22 -0.35 -5.72
CA ARG A 24 -1.07 0.84 -5.76
C ARG A 24 -0.19 2.08 -5.91
N GLY A 25 0.02 2.51 -7.15
CA GLY A 25 0.68 3.78 -7.43
C GLY A 25 2.17 3.77 -7.07
N GLY A 26 2.85 2.64 -7.31
CA GLY A 26 4.26 2.45 -7.01
C GLY A 26 4.54 1.90 -5.60
N LEU A 27 3.53 1.83 -4.74
CA LEU A 27 3.60 1.19 -3.42
C LEU A 27 3.08 -0.24 -3.50
N LEU A 28 3.88 -1.20 -3.04
CA LEU A 28 3.55 -2.61 -2.96
C LEU A 28 3.09 -2.97 -1.55
N VAL A 29 1.80 -3.29 -1.38
CA VAL A 29 1.21 -3.67 -0.08
C VAL A 29 2.00 -4.79 0.61
N CYS A 30 2.48 -5.79 -0.12
CA CYS A 30 3.24 -6.90 0.48
C CYS A 30 4.68 -6.56 0.90
N ARG A 31 5.26 -5.46 0.43
CA ARG A 31 6.66 -5.06 0.71
C ARG A 31 6.74 -3.78 1.54
N ASP A 32 6.01 -2.76 1.11
CA ASP A 32 6.01 -1.43 1.73
C ASP A 32 5.08 -1.40 2.96
N GLY A 33 4.32 -2.47 3.16
CA GLY A 33 3.47 -2.71 4.32
C GLY A 33 2.00 -2.50 4.02
N PRO A 34 1.09 -3.17 4.73
CA PRO A 34 -0.34 -2.98 4.54
C PRO A 34 -0.83 -1.66 5.15
N VAL A 35 -0.05 -1.02 6.03
CA VAL A 35 -0.44 0.20 6.75
C VAL A 35 0.27 1.41 6.17
N PHE A 36 -0.51 2.37 5.66
CA PHE A 36 -0.03 3.60 5.03
C PHE A 36 -0.58 4.84 5.75
N SER A 37 0.13 5.96 5.67
CA SER A 37 -0.34 7.23 6.20
C SER A 37 -1.43 7.86 5.34
N ALA A 38 -2.22 8.76 5.95
CA ALA A 38 -3.21 9.57 5.24
C ALA A 38 -2.62 10.30 4.03
N GLU A 39 -1.39 10.82 4.14
CA GLU A 39 -0.68 11.52 3.05
C GLU A 39 -0.35 10.57 1.88
N GLN A 40 0.04 9.33 2.18
CA GLN A 40 0.34 8.31 1.16
C GLN A 40 -0.92 7.85 0.40
N VAL A 41 -2.09 7.87 1.03
CA VAL A 41 -3.34 7.33 0.46
C VAL A 41 -4.20 8.38 -0.20
N LEU A 42 -4.37 9.54 0.42
CA LEU A 42 -5.31 10.57 -0.01
C LEU A 42 -4.69 11.54 -1.03
N GLY A 43 -3.36 11.52 -1.19
CA GLY A 43 -2.63 12.53 -1.94
C GLY A 43 -2.65 13.87 -1.19
N ALA A 44 -1.55 14.63 -1.28
CA ALA A 44 -1.58 16.05 -0.98
C ALA A 44 -2.22 16.81 -2.15
#